data_AF-A0A3N9UAH4-F1
#
_entry.id   AF-A0A3N9UAH4-F1
#
_cell.length_a   1.000
_cell.length_b   1.000
_cell.length_c   1.000
_cell.angle_alpha   90.00
_cell.angle_beta   90.00
_cell.angle_gamma   90.00
#
_symmetry.space_group_name_H-M   'P 1'
#
loop_
_entity.id
_entity.type
_entity.pdbx_description
1 polymer ?
#
loop_
_entity_poly.entity_id
_entity_poly.type
_entity_poly.pdbx_seq_one_letter_code
_entity_poly.pdbx_strand_id
1 'polypeptide(L)'
;MNKSILIGTSITLLLVLAITKSLYVDWFELATIIVAITIFSLYYQLISGQNQNWKQYGITAMMGFVFCYILCSIDLMVDHYLYYLPNGSEDGISLTLGFKFIEYSDDLLVASVISLLGVFSLTYVLTKSKDYTEMA
;
A
#
# COMPACT_ATOMS: atom_id res chain seq x y z
N MET A 1 -22.43 -0.89 6.04
CA MET A 1 -21.73 -1.14 4.76
C MET A 1 -21.29 -2.61 4.76
N ASN A 2 -21.64 -3.37 3.72
CA ASN A 2 -21.54 -4.85 3.70
C ASN A 2 -20.08 -5.35 3.80
N LYS A 3 -19.87 -6.49 4.50
CA LYS A 3 -18.58 -7.24 4.51
C LYS A 3 -18.00 -7.43 3.09
N SER A 4 -18.88 -7.46 2.09
CA SER A 4 -18.59 -7.50 0.66
C SER A 4 -17.67 -6.38 0.17
N ILE A 5 -17.71 -5.17 0.76
CA ILE A 5 -16.87 -4.05 0.32
C ILE A 5 -15.44 -4.21 0.84
N LEU A 6 -15.28 -4.65 2.10
CA LEU A 6 -13.95 -4.95 2.67
C LEU A 6 -13.28 -6.10 1.91
N ILE A 7 -14.05 -7.19 1.69
CA ILE A 7 -13.62 -8.34 0.90
C ILE A 7 -13.32 -7.91 -0.53
N GLY A 8 -14.16 -7.07 -1.12
CA GLY A 8 -13.96 -6.51 -2.46
C GLY A 8 -12.67 -5.71 -2.56
N THR A 9 -12.39 -4.80 -1.63
CA THR A 9 -11.13 -4.04 -1.61
C THR A 9 -9.91 -4.93 -1.43
N SER A 10 -9.96 -5.93 -0.54
CA SER A 10 -8.87 -6.89 -0.36
C SER A 10 -8.62 -7.75 -1.61
N ILE A 11 -9.69 -8.21 -2.27
CA ILE A 11 -9.59 -8.98 -3.52
C ILE A 11 -9.06 -8.12 -4.66
N THR A 12 -9.51 -6.86 -4.76
CA THR A 12 -9.04 -5.94 -5.81
C THR A 12 -7.56 -5.60 -5.61
N LEU A 13 -7.13 -5.43 -4.37
CA LEU A 13 -5.72 -5.24 -4.03
C LEU A 13 -4.87 -6.44 -4.44
N LEU A 14 -5.31 -7.65 -4.09
CA LEU A 14 -4.64 -8.90 -4.43
C LEU A 14 -4.60 -9.13 -5.95
N LEU A 15 -5.67 -8.77 -6.67
CA LEU A 15 -5.72 -8.89 -8.12
C LEU A 15 -4.80 -7.88 -8.81
N VAL A 16 -4.75 -6.63 -8.35
CA VAL A 16 -3.82 -5.66 -8.92
C VAL A 16 -2.39 -6.12 -8.70
N LEU A 17 -2.02 -6.46 -7.46
CA LEU A 17 -0.69 -6.99 -7.12
C LEU A 17 -0.31 -8.29 -7.85
N ALA A 18 -1.28 -9.10 -8.28
CA ALA A 18 -1.02 -10.33 -9.02
C ALA A 18 -0.91 -10.12 -10.55
N ILE A 19 -1.42 -9.00 -11.07
CA ILE A 19 -1.54 -8.74 -12.51
C ILE A 19 -0.47 -7.76 -12.99
N THR A 20 -0.08 -6.79 -12.18
CA THR A 20 1.00 -5.88 -12.54
C THR A 20 2.32 -6.63 -12.48
N LYS A 21 2.90 -6.80 -13.65
CA LYS A 21 4.25 -7.33 -13.84
C LYS A 21 5.17 -6.12 -13.88
N SER A 22 5.79 -5.77 -12.76
CA SER A 22 6.63 -4.59 -12.73
C SER A 22 7.91 -4.85 -11.93
N LEU A 23 9.04 -4.74 -12.63
CA LEU A 23 10.39 -4.83 -12.06
C LEU A 23 10.65 -3.76 -10.97
N TYR A 24 9.74 -2.79 -10.81
CA TYR A 24 9.72 -1.69 -9.86
C TYR A 24 8.31 -1.59 -9.27
N VAL A 25 8.12 -1.05 -8.07
CA VAL A 25 6.77 -0.66 -7.62
C VAL A 25 6.22 0.34 -8.64
N ASP A 26 5.25 -0.07 -9.45
CA ASP A 26 4.68 0.83 -10.46
C ASP A 26 3.97 1.96 -9.71
N TRP A 27 4.11 3.19 -10.18
CA TRP A 27 3.36 4.33 -9.64
C TRP A 27 1.85 4.04 -9.60
N PHE A 28 1.37 3.19 -10.52
CA PHE A 28 -0.01 2.71 -10.52
C PHE A 28 -0.34 1.76 -9.36
N GLU A 29 0.56 0.83 -9.02
CA GLU A 29 0.40 -0.07 -7.86
C GLU A 29 0.40 0.74 -6.57
N LEU A 30 1.36 1.67 -6.45
CA LEU A 30 1.47 2.56 -5.29
C LEU A 30 0.18 3.37 -5.11
N ALA A 31 -0.36 3.95 -6.18
CA ALA A 31 -1.64 4.65 -6.14
C ALA A 31 -2.79 3.73 -5.69
N THR A 32 -2.82 2.49 -6.17
CA THR A 32 -3.84 1.50 -5.77
C THR A 32 -3.74 1.14 -4.29
N ILE A 33 -2.52 0.91 -3.78
CA ILE A 33 -2.24 0.65 -2.37
C ILE A 33 -2.73 1.82 -1.51
N ILE A 34 -2.39 3.06 -1.90
CA ILE A 34 -2.81 4.27 -1.18
C ILE A 34 -4.33 4.38 -1.12
N VAL A 35 -5.02 4.20 -2.25
CA VAL A 35 -6.49 4.29 -2.33
C VAL A 35 -7.13 3.23 -1.44
N ALA A 36 -6.67 1.98 -1.52
CA ALA A 36 -7.26 0.89 -0.77
C ALA A 36 -7.03 1.02 0.74
N ILE A 37 -5.82 1.41 1.17
CA ILE A 37 -5.55 1.65 2.59
C ILE A 37 -6.36 2.86 3.09
N THR A 38 -6.54 3.88 2.27
CA THR A 38 -7.40 5.03 2.60
C THR A 38 -8.86 4.59 2.81
N ILE A 39 -9.41 3.76 1.93
CA ILE A 39 -10.78 3.23 2.09
C ILE A 39 -10.89 2.40 3.37
N PHE A 40 -9.90 1.54 3.65
CA PHE A 40 -9.86 0.74 4.87
C PHE A 40 -9.80 1.62 6.13
N SER A 41 -8.96 2.65 6.11
CA SER A 41 -8.81 3.65 7.17
C SER A 41 -10.13 4.36 7.47
N LEU A 42 -10.83 4.84 6.44
CA LEU A 42 -12.13 5.49 6.58
C LEU A 42 -13.20 4.54 7.13
N TYR A 43 -13.19 3.27 6.69
CA TYR A 43 -14.10 2.26 7.22
C TYR A 43 -13.85 1.99 8.71
N TYR A 44 -12.58 1.86 9.12
CA TYR A 44 -12.22 1.69 10.51
C TYR A 44 -12.67 2.88 11.37
N GLN A 45 -12.50 4.11 10.87
CA GLN A 45 -13.00 5.32 11.53
C GLN A 45 -14.52 5.33 11.68
N LEU A 46 -15.25 4.96 10.63
CA LEU A 46 -16.72 4.90 10.64
C LEU A 46 -17.27 3.89 11.65
N ILE A 47 -16.63 2.72 11.79
CA ILE A 47 -17.05 1.69 12.75
C ILE A 47 -16.69 2.06 14.18
N SER A 48 -15.51 2.63 14.38
CA SER A 48 -15.02 2.91 15.72
C SER A 48 -15.86 3.96 16.45
N GLY A 49 -16.64 4.79 15.73
CA GLY A 49 -17.47 5.86 16.30
C GLY A 49 -16.69 6.84 17.17
N GLN A 50 -15.36 6.84 17.09
CA GLN A 50 -14.49 7.63 17.94
C GLN A 50 -14.40 9.06 17.42
N ASN A 51 -14.42 10.00 18.35
CA ASN A 51 -14.05 11.39 18.06
C ASN A 51 -12.64 11.40 17.50
N GLN A 52 -12.53 11.94 16.28
CA GLN A 52 -11.32 11.89 15.48
C GLN A 52 -10.22 12.72 16.13
N ASN A 53 -9.27 12.02 16.74
CA ASN A 53 -8.09 12.62 17.32
C ASN A 53 -6.92 12.48 16.36
N TRP A 54 -5.96 13.42 16.42
CA TRP A 54 -4.69 13.37 15.69
C TRP A 54 -3.96 12.02 15.79
N LYS A 55 -4.14 11.31 16.92
CA LYS A 55 -3.61 9.95 17.13
C LYS A 55 -4.15 8.95 16.11
N GLN A 56 -5.43 9.02 15.74
CA GLN A 56 -6.05 8.08 14.82
C GLN A 56 -5.54 8.30 13.38
N TYR A 57 -5.37 9.56 12.96
CA TYR A 57 -4.73 9.90 11.69
C TYR A 57 -3.29 9.39 11.61
N GLY A 58 -2.53 9.51 12.70
CA GLY A 58 -1.17 8.98 12.79
C GLY A 58 -1.11 7.46 12.66
N ILE A 59 -2.02 6.74 13.34
CA ILE A 59 -2.11 5.27 13.24
C ILE A 59 -2.45 4.85 11.80
N THR A 60 -3.41 5.51 11.16
CA THR A 60 -3.81 5.16 9.79
C THR A 60 -2.69 5.44 8.77
N ALA A 61 -1.91 6.51 8.97
CA ALA A 61 -0.76 6.82 8.14
C ALA A 61 0.37 5.79 8.32
N MET A 62 0.63 5.36 9.57
CA MET A 62 1.59 4.30 9.87
C MET A 62 1.15 2.95 9.30
N MET A 63 -0.14 2.65 9.28
CA MET A 63 -0.66 1.50 8.53
C MET A 63 -0.37 1.64 7.04
N GLY A 64 -0.57 2.83 6.46
CA GLY A 64 -0.17 3.17 5.09
C GLY A 64 1.28 2.78 4.78
N PHE A 65 2.20 3.18 5.65
CA PHE A 65 3.61 2.85 5.54
C PHE A 65 3.87 1.34 5.61
N VAL A 66 3.42 0.70 6.69
CA VAL A 66 3.73 -0.71 6.98
C VAL A 66 3.13 -1.64 5.95
N PHE A 67 1.87 -1.43 5.55
CA PHE A 67 1.23 -2.26 4.54
C PHE A 67 1.85 -2.05 3.16
N CYS A 68 2.18 -0.82 2.77
CA CYS A 68 2.89 -0.59 1.51
C CYS A 68 4.23 -1.33 1.51
N TYR A 69 5.04 -1.19 2.57
CA TYR A 69 6.32 -1.86 2.67
C TYR A 69 6.20 -3.38 2.55
N ILE A 70 5.23 -3.99 3.25
CA ILE A 70 5.00 -5.44 3.21
C ILE A 70 4.55 -5.88 1.81
N LEU A 71 3.60 -5.17 1.20
CA LEU A 71 3.07 -5.55 -0.11
C LEU A 71 4.12 -5.42 -1.21
N CYS A 72 4.87 -4.33 -1.24
CA CYS A 72 5.98 -4.14 -2.17
C CYS A 72 7.10 -5.16 -1.94
N SER A 73 7.34 -5.58 -0.68
CA SER A 73 8.29 -6.65 -0.38
C SER A 73 7.81 -8.01 -0.90
N ILE A 74 6.51 -8.31 -0.76
CA ILE A 74 5.92 -9.55 -1.29
C ILE A 74 5.98 -9.55 -2.81
N ASP A 75 5.67 -8.42 -3.44
CA ASP A 75 5.75 -8.24 -4.89
C ASP A 75 7.18 -8.51 -5.40
N LEU A 76 8.18 -7.88 -4.76
CA LEU A 76 9.59 -8.13 -5.08
C LEU A 76 9.99 -9.60 -4.90
N MET A 77 9.46 -10.29 -3.90
CA MET A 77 9.67 -11.72 -3.71
C MET A 77 9.04 -12.55 -4.84
N VAL A 78 7.80 -12.25 -5.21
CA VAL A 78 7.08 -12.95 -6.28
C VAL A 78 7.81 -12.76 -7.61
N ASP A 79 8.21 -11.53 -7.91
CA ASP A 79 8.97 -11.19 -9.10
C ASP A 79 10.32 -11.92 -9.13
N HIS A 80 11.01 -11.98 -7.99
CA HIS A 80 12.24 -12.75 -7.85
C HIS A 80 12.07 -14.22 -8.28
N TYR A 81 11.06 -14.90 -7.76
CA TYR A 81 10.85 -16.31 -8.05
C TYR A 81 10.31 -16.58 -9.46
N LEU A 82 9.47 -15.69 -9.99
CA LEU A 82 8.83 -15.88 -11.30
C LEU A 82 9.67 -15.42 -12.48
N TYR A 83 10.47 -14.36 -12.31
CA TYR A 83 11.17 -13.72 -13.42
C TYR A 83 12.69 -13.75 -13.31
N TYR A 84 13.26 -13.67 -12.10
CA TYR A 84 14.71 -13.63 -11.93
C TYR A 84 15.32 -15.01 -11.74
N LEU A 85 14.67 -15.92 -11.00
CA LEU A 85 15.15 -17.28 -10.77
C LEU A 85 15.25 -18.11 -12.08
N PRO A 86 14.25 -18.09 -12.99
CA PRO A 86 14.29 -18.90 -14.21
C PRO A 86 15.30 -18.40 -15.24
N ASN A 87 15.58 -17.09 -15.26
CA ASN A 87 16.49 -16.47 -16.23
C ASN A 87 17.96 -16.51 -15.81
N GLY A 88 18.26 -16.99 -14.59
CA GLY A 88 19.56 -17.50 -14.20
C GLY A 88 20.72 -16.54 -14.45
N SER A 89 20.98 -15.69 -13.46
CA SER A 89 22.08 -14.71 -13.34
C SER A 89 21.92 -13.41 -14.12
N GLU A 90 21.95 -12.28 -13.40
CA GLU A 90 22.49 -11.03 -13.94
C GLU A 90 24.00 -11.05 -13.70
N ASP A 91 24.78 -10.70 -14.72
CA ASP A 91 26.25 -10.56 -14.64
C ASP A 91 27.03 -11.79 -14.14
N GLY A 92 26.49 -12.99 -14.35
CA GLY A 92 27.17 -14.26 -14.03
C GLY A 92 27.21 -14.62 -12.54
N ILE A 93 26.46 -13.90 -11.70
CA ILE A 93 26.32 -14.19 -10.27
C ILE A 93 24.93 -14.81 -10.00
N SER A 94 24.86 -15.80 -9.10
CA SER A 94 23.58 -16.32 -8.63
C SER A 94 22.80 -15.20 -7.95
N LEU A 95 21.73 -14.76 -8.61
CA LEU A 95 20.94 -13.65 -8.14
C LEU A 95 20.11 -14.12 -6.94
N THR A 96 20.49 -13.67 -5.74
CA THR A 96 19.76 -14.01 -4.52
C THR A 96 18.69 -12.97 -4.24
N LEU A 97 17.61 -13.39 -3.59
CA LEU A 97 16.54 -12.50 -3.14
C LEU A 97 17.08 -11.34 -2.28
N GLY A 98 18.06 -11.64 -1.41
CA GLY A 98 18.68 -10.63 -0.55
C GLY A 98 19.41 -9.53 -1.32
N PHE A 99 20.01 -9.85 -2.47
CA PHE A 99 20.65 -8.83 -3.32
C PHE A 99 19.61 -7.86 -3.88
N LYS A 100 18.46 -8.35 -4.35
CA LYS A 100 17.37 -7.49 -4.84
C LYS A 100 16.74 -6.65 -3.73
N PHE A 101 16.61 -7.17 -2.51
CA PHE A 101 16.16 -6.36 -1.38
C PHE A 101 17.11 -5.21 -1.03
N ILE A 102 18.42 -5.41 -1.18
CA ILE A 102 19.41 -4.34 -0.99
C ILE A 102 19.34 -3.34 -2.15
N GLU A 103 19.22 -3.82 -3.38
CA GLU A 103 19.12 -2.98 -4.57
C GLU A 103 17.89 -2.04 -4.52
N TYR A 104 16.75 -2.56 -4.09
CA TYR A 104 15.48 -1.82 -4.04
C TYR A 104 15.15 -1.25 -2.65
N SER A 105 16.07 -1.27 -1.68
CA SER A 105 15.77 -0.83 -0.31
C SER A 105 15.32 0.62 -0.24
N ASP A 106 15.96 1.48 -1.04
CA ASP A 106 15.69 2.92 -1.06
C ASP A 106 14.32 3.19 -1.71
N ASP A 107 14.01 2.50 -2.80
CA ASP A 107 12.72 2.62 -3.49
C ASP A 107 11.56 2.12 -2.63
N LEU A 108 11.74 1.00 -1.90
CA LEU A 108 10.76 0.48 -0.95
C LEU A 108 10.48 1.49 0.18
N LEU A 109 11.53 2.15 0.68
CA LEU A 109 11.40 3.19 1.70
C LEU A 109 10.65 4.40 1.15
N VAL A 110 11.05 4.90 -0.03
CA VAL A 110 10.41 6.05 -0.68
C VAL A 110 8.94 5.78 -0.96
N ALA A 111 8.60 4.63 -1.54
CA ALA A 111 7.23 4.21 -1.78
C ALA A 111 6.40 4.18 -0.48
N SER A 112 6.97 3.64 0.59
CA SER A 112 6.29 3.57 1.90
C SER A 112 6.07 4.95 2.53
N VAL A 113 7.01 5.89 2.38
CA VAL A 113 6.86 7.28 2.82
C VAL A 113 5.79 8.00 2.00
N ILE A 114 5.78 7.82 0.67
CA ILE A 114 4.75 8.39 -0.20
C ILE A 114 3.37 7.83 0.19
N SER A 115 3.29 6.53 0.47
CA SER A 115 2.05 5.90 0.94
C SER A 115 1.57 6.51 2.26
N LEU A 116 2.47 6.69 3.23
CA LEU A 116 2.17 7.33 4.51
C LEU A 116 1.56 8.72 4.31
N LEU A 117 2.22 9.57 3.52
CA LEU A 117 1.77 10.94 3.25
C LEU A 117 0.47 10.97 2.46
N GLY A 118 0.32 10.09 1.48
CA GLY A 118 -0.89 9.95 0.65
C GLY A 118 -2.10 9.53 1.49
N VAL A 119 -1.97 8.44 2.26
CA VAL A 119 -3.03 7.94 3.14
C VAL A 119 -3.39 8.99 4.19
N PHE A 120 -2.41 9.64 4.81
CA PHE A 120 -2.67 10.72 5.77
C PHE A 120 -3.47 11.87 5.14
N SER A 121 -2.98 12.38 4.00
CA SER A 121 -3.58 13.54 3.33
C SER A 121 -4.99 13.24 2.82
N LEU A 122 -5.19 12.09 2.16
CA LEU A 122 -6.50 11.68 1.66
C LEU A 122 -7.48 11.42 2.79
N THR A 123 -7.05 10.70 3.84
CA THR A 123 -7.90 10.47 5.01
C THR A 123 -8.27 11.82 5.65
N TYR A 124 -7.32 12.74 5.82
CA TYR A 124 -7.60 14.07 6.38
C TYR A 124 -8.58 14.88 5.53
N VAL A 125 -8.36 14.97 4.22
CA VAL A 125 -9.21 15.76 3.30
C VAL A 125 -10.62 15.17 3.21
N LEU A 126 -10.74 13.87 3.01
CA LEU A 126 -12.04 13.21 2.88
C LEU A 126 -12.85 13.34 4.16
N THR A 127 -12.19 13.16 5.30
CA THR A 127 -12.86 13.28 6.58
C THR A 127 -13.27 14.72 6.89
N LYS A 128 -12.41 15.72 6.60
CA LYS A 128 -12.79 17.13 6.74
C LYS A 128 -13.93 17.54 5.82
N SER A 129 -13.95 17.05 4.57
CA SER A 129 -15.03 17.35 3.62
C SER A 129 -16.40 16.85 4.10
N LYS A 130 -16.42 15.72 4.82
CA LYS A 130 -17.63 15.17 5.43
C LYS A 130 -18.16 16.09 6.53
N ASP A 131 -17.28 16.57 7.43
CA ASP A 131 -17.65 17.51 8.49
C ASP A 131 -18.33 18.79 7.91
N TYR A 132 -17.81 19.32 6.79
CA TYR A 132 -18.39 20.50 6.14
C TYR A 132 -19.76 20.25 5.52
N THR A 133 -20.02 19.03 5.02
CA THR A 133 -21.30 18.69 4.38
C THR A 133 -22.41 18.48 5.42
N GLU A 134 -22.08 18.01 6.62
CA GLU A 134 -23.05 17.82 7.70
C GLU A 134 -23.42 19.14 8.43
N MET A 135 -22.70 20.24 8.17
CA MET A 135 -22.97 21.57 8.74
C MET A 135 -23.78 22.50 7.81
N ALA A 136 -23.95 22.14 6.54
CA ALA A 136 -24.68 22.91 5.53
C ALA A 136 -26.13 22.43 5.38
#